data_AF-A0A7S2GE07-F1
#
_entry.id   AF-A0A7S2GE07-F1
#
_cell.length_a   1.000
_cell.length_b   1.000
_cell.length_c   1.000
_cell.angle_alpha   90.00
_cell.angle_beta   90.00
_cell.angle_gamma   90.00
#
_symmetry.space_group_name_H-M   'P 1'
#
loop_
_entity.id
_entity.type
_entity.pdbx_description
1 polymer ?
#
loop_
_entity_poly.entity_id
_entity_poly.type
_entity_poly.pdbx_seq_one_letter_code
_entity_poly.pdbx_strand_id
1 'polypeptide(L)'
;DRCTMAHLLRSLRPLRQSARALSTVHAGVATRAGTSNNQGSANAPLFGALAAASAAAVLTASTVDVESQRSHAFVAFDSDLKALEARVSAVEKQTVKNTINAATTNAAFVFVKPHAVTPAAIALVKAKFAAAGINVISEGDLSAETIDKDMLIDTHYGAIASKAVKLNPSQLNVQPKAKAAFKDAFGMEWDDAVAKGMVYNAMQGCEKLGIDGAAMDAKWGTLKKKGPGTNLIKFGGGFYCGQVDGIFVINGFYMQMRSAYTTPPAAIHWFTVEWPAAELSWEDFRGKVLGATDPTTAEQGSARREIFNHWKKLGLKSVPNTGDNGVHASASPAEALFERMNWLGASCDDDIFGASMLGAGISKATVEEWSQDPQVPFDGRNQSLFDLLEDMDAKDVLKKSLKIIGK
;
A
#
# COMPACT_ATOMS: atom_id res chain seq x y z
N ASP A 1 18.24 -9.56 17.68
CA ASP A 1 17.52 -8.55 18.47
C ASP A 1 18.33 -7.43 19.14
N ARG A 2 19.64 -7.56 19.43
CA ARG A 2 20.44 -6.38 19.88
C ARG A 2 20.97 -5.48 18.76
N CYS A 3 21.15 -6.04 17.55
CA CYS A 3 21.80 -5.35 16.43
C CYS A 3 20.89 -4.30 15.76
N THR A 4 19.60 -4.61 15.59
CA THR A 4 18.59 -3.70 15.01
C THR A 4 18.28 -2.51 15.93
N MET A 5 18.19 -2.77 17.24
CA MET A 5 18.00 -1.72 18.25
C MET A 5 19.21 -0.77 18.31
N ALA A 6 20.43 -1.28 18.17
CA ALA A 6 21.64 -0.46 18.10
C ALA A 6 21.71 0.40 16.83
N HIS A 7 21.18 -0.10 15.70
CA HIS A 7 21.12 0.66 14.45
C HIS A 7 20.07 1.78 14.49
N LEU A 8 18.89 1.52 15.07
CA LEU A 8 17.83 2.52 15.23
C LEU A 8 18.24 3.61 16.25
N LEU A 9 18.84 3.23 17.37
CA LEU A 9 19.39 4.19 18.34
C LEU A 9 20.55 5.01 17.75
N ARG A 10 21.28 4.48 16.75
CA ARG A 10 22.29 5.22 15.99
C ARG A 10 21.67 6.18 14.97
N SER A 11 20.60 5.81 14.27
CA SER A 11 19.94 6.70 13.29
C SER A 11 19.23 7.87 13.95
N LEU A 12 18.88 7.78 15.25
CA LEU A 12 18.31 8.87 16.05
C LEU A 12 19.37 9.78 16.71
N ARG A 13 20.67 9.44 16.63
CA ARG A 13 21.75 10.30 17.17
C ARG A 13 21.81 11.70 16.57
N PRO A 14 21.61 11.91 15.25
CA PRO A 14 21.63 13.25 14.66
C PRO A 14 20.55 14.16 15.26
N LEU A 15 19.33 13.64 15.48
CA LEU A 15 18.23 14.39 16.11
C LEU A 15 18.56 14.81 17.55
N ARG A 16 19.12 13.88 18.34
CA ARG A 16 19.60 14.18 19.71
C ARG A 16 20.78 15.15 19.72
N GLN A 17 21.66 15.09 18.72
CA GLN A 17 22.79 16.00 18.56
C GLN A 17 22.33 17.39 18.12
N SER A 18 21.35 17.51 17.22
CA SER A 18 20.77 18.78 16.80
C SER A 18 20.01 19.46 17.96
N ALA A 19 19.22 18.71 18.73
CA ALA A 19 18.54 19.22 19.92
C ALA A 19 19.56 19.68 21.00
N ARG A 20 20.64 18.93 21.21
CA ARG A 20 21.73 19.31 22.12
C ARG A 20 22.60 20.47 21.60
N ALA A 21 22.82 20.56 20.30
CA ALA A 21 23.60 21.64 19.68
C ALA A 21 22.85 22.98 19.75
N LEU A 22 21.52 22.97 19.60
CA LEU A 22 20.67 24.13 19.86
C LEU A 22 20.78 24.60 21.33
N SER A 23 20.89 23.65 22.27
CA SER A 23 21.11 23.92 23.70
C SER A 23 22.50 24.52 24.00
N THR A 24 23.59 24.00 23.42
CA THR A 24 24.95 24.52 23.67
C THR A 24 25.25 25.85 22.99
N VAL A 25 24.69 26.13 21.81
CA VAL A 25 24.85 27.42 21.13
C VAL A 25 24.21 28.56 21.94
N HIS A 26 23.10 28.32 22.63
CA HIS A 26 22.44 29.35 23.46
C HIS A 26 23.09 29.54 24.83
N ALA A 27 23.64 28.48 25.44
CA ALA A 27 24.42 28.61 26.67
C ALA A 27 25.70 29.46 26.47
N GLY A 28 26.34 29.36 25.29
CA GLY A 28 27.53 30.15 24.95
C GLY A 28 27.28 31.64 24.72
N VAL A 29 26.08 32.01 24.25
CA VAL A 29 25.67 33.42 24.05
C VAL A 29 25.38 34.11 25.39
N ALA A 30 24.88 33.38 26.39
CA ALA A 30 24.66 33.92 27.74
C ALA A 30 25.97 34.22 28.51
N THR A 31 27.05 33.50 28.22
CA THR A 31 28.33 33.65 28.93
C THR A 31 29.29 34.70 28.36
N ARG A 32 29.00 35.34 27.21
CA ARG A 32 29.91 36.30 26.56
C ARG A 32 29.50 37.78 26.64
N ALA A 33 28.47 38.12 27.41
CA ALA A 33 28.06 39.51 27.65
C ALA A 33 28.75 40.13 28.88
N GLY A 34 30.07 40.04 28.95
CA GLY A 34 30.83 40.60 30.07
C GLY A 34 32.33 40.59 29.85
N THR A 35 32.84 41.39 28.89
CA THR A 35 34.10 42.16 28.97
C THR A 35 34.46 42.86 27.64
N SER A 36 34.64 44.18 27.74
CA SER A 36 35.51 45.13 26.99
C SER A 36 35.33 45.49 25.49
N ASN A 37 35.11 46.79 25.28
CA ASN A 37 35.68 47.77 24.33
C ASN A 37 36.23 47.37 22.94
N ASN A 38 35.55 47.92 21.92
CA ASN A 38 36.02 48.69 20.75
C ASN A 38 37.45 48.46 20.17
N GLN A 39 37.53 47.89 18.95
CA GLN A 39 38.20 48.48 17.75
C GLN A 39 38.23 47.49 16.55
N GLY A 40 37.83 47.98 15.37
CA GLY A 40 38.54 47.74 14.09
C GLY A 40 38.24 46.53 13.18
N SER A 41 37.87 46.85 11.91
CA SER A 41 38.30 46.19 10.65
C SER A 41 37.51 45.00 10.02
N ALA A 42 36.70 45.35 9.01
CA ALA A 42 36.62 44.87 7.60
C ALA A 42 36.53 43.37 7.16
N ASN A 43 35.58 43.14 6.22
CA ASN A 43 35.47 42.17 5.10
C ASN A 43 34.78 40.78 5.26
N ALA A 44 33.47 40.75 4.87
CA ALA A 44 32.72 39.86 3.92
C ALA A 44 32.66 38.30 4.07
N PRO A 45 31.68 37.55 3.47
CA PRO A 45 30.27 37.85 3.10
C PRO A 45 29.22 36.74 3.44
N LEU A 46 27.93 37.12 3.37
CA LEU A 46 26.69 36.40 2.98
C LEU A 46 26.48 34.90 3.34
N PHE A 47 25.49 34.62 4.20
CA PHE A 47 24.30 33.80 3.89
C PHE A 47 23.20 34.13 4.93
N GLY A 48 22.16 34.86 4.50
CA GLY A 48 20.92 35.04 5.27
C GLY A 48 20.03 33.79 5.18
N ALA A 49 18.87 33.67 5.81
CA ALA A 49 18.06 34.53 6.67
C ALA A 49 16.94 33.60 7.18
N LEU A 50 16.66 33.56 8.49
CA LEU A 50 15.31 33.29 9.02
C LEU A 50 15.27 33.55 10.54
N ALA A 51 15.17 34.82 10.92
CA ALA A 51 14.71 35.24 12.25
C ALA A 51 14.35 36.73 12.21
N ALA A 52 13.27 37.08 11.53
CA ALA A 52 12.72 38.42 11.58
C ALA A 52 11.19 38.36 11.48
N ALA A 53 10.53 38.22 12.63
CA ALA A 53 9.15 38.67 12.81
C ALA A 53 8.81 38.68 14.31
N SER A 54 9.14 39.78 15.01
CA SER A 54 8.31 40.46 16.03
C SER A 54 9.17 41.24 17.02
N ALA A 55 9.67 42.42 16.62
CA ALA A 55 10.14 43.44 17.56
C ALA A 55 10.16 44.82 16.88
N ALA A 56 9.01 45.50 16.86
CA ALA A 56 8.97 46.95 16.73
C ALA A 56 7.55 47.48 17.05
N ALA A 57 7.29 47.80 18.32
CA ALA A 57 6.37 48.88 18.68
C ALA A 57 6.56 49.31 20.14
N VAL A 58 7.09 50.54 20.27
CA VAL A 58 6.90 51.49 21.38
C VAL A 58 7.75 51.27 22.65
N LEU A 59 8.91 51.94 22.64
CA LEU A 59 9.55 52.51 23.83
C LEU A 59 8.76 53.75 24.27
N THR A 60 8.11 53.70 25.43
CA THR A 60 8.14 54.78 26.42
C THR A 60 7.78 54.25 27.82
N ALA A 61 8.61 54.68 28.77
CA ALA A 61 8.41 54.70 30.22
C ALA A 61 8.79 53.47 31.08
N SER A 62 9.58 53.80 32.11
CA SER A 62 9.87 53.12 33.37
C SER A 62 10.95 52.04 33.38
N THR A 63 12.03 52.37 34.10
CA THR A 63 13.09 51.48 34.59
C THR A 63 12.55 50.56 35.68
N VAL A 64 11.69 49.61 35.29
CA VAL A 64 11.25 48.51 36.16
C VAL A 64 11.31 47.21 35.35
N ASP A 65 12.05 46.24 35.88
CA ASP A 65 11.91 44.80 35.61
C ASP A 65 12.36 44.20 34.25
N VAL A 66 13.50 44.65 33.73
CA VAL A 66 14.22 43.92 32.66
C VAL A 66 14.67 42.52 33.14
N GLU A 67 14.93 42.35 34.43
CA GLU A 67 15.38 41.08 35.02
C GLU A 67 14.22 40.10 35.24
N SER A 68 13.07 40.60 35.68
CA SER A 68 11.82 39.83 35.80
C SER A 68 11.30 39.37 34.43
N GLN A 69 11.27 40.25 33.41
CA GLN A 69 10.85 39.86 32.05
C GLN A 69 11.82 38.85 31.41
N ARG A 70 13.14 38.97 31.65
CA ARG A 70 14.13 37.98 31.20
C ARG A 70 13.96 36.63 31.92
N SER A 71 13.67 36.65 33.22
CA SER A 71 13.44 35.43 34.00
C SER A 71 12.16 34.70 33.54
N HIS A 72 11.09 35.44 33.26
CA HIS A 72 9.84 34.87 32.74
C HIS A 72 10.00 34.30 31.32
N ALA A 73 10.73 34.98 30.44
CA ALA A 73 11.03 34.47 29.10
C ALA A 73 11.94 33.22 29.14
N PHE A 74 12.92 33.18 30.05
CA PHE A 74 13.79 32.02 30.26
C PHE A 74 13.04 30.82 30.85
N VAL A 75 12.16 31.04 31.82
CA VAL A 75 11.31 29.99 32.41
C VAL A 75 10.30 29.45 31.40
N ALA A 76 9.68 30.31 30.58
CA ALA A 76 8.81 29.89 29.49
C ALA A 76 9.57 29.02 28.47
N PHE A 77 10.78 29.44 28.08
CA PHE A 77 11.62 28.68 27.15
C PHE A 77 12.08 27.33 27.73
N ASP A 78 12.44 27.26 29.01
CA ASP A 78 12.79 26.01 29.69
C ASP A 78 11.58 25.07 29.80
N SER A 79 10.36 25.62 30.01
CA SER A 79 9.14 24.82 29.98
C SER A 79 8.78 24.29 28.59
N ASP A 80 8.98 25.10 27.55
CA ASP A 80 8.76 24.70 26.15
C ASP A 80 9.79 23.66 25.69
N LEU A 81 11.05 23.80 26.13
CA LEU A 81 12.10 22.81 25.88
C LEU A 81 11.81 21.49 26.58
N LYS A 82 11.42 21.50 27.86
CA LYS A 82 10.99 20.28 28.58
C LYS A 82 9.77 19.63 27.94
N ALA A 83 8.80 20.42 27.48
CA ALA A 83 7.65 19.92 26.74
C ALA A 83 8.06 19.28 25.41
N LEU A 84 9.01 19.90 24.69
CA LEU A 84 9.56 19.35 23.45
C LEU A 84 10.33 18.05 23.69
N GLU A 85 11.18 17.98 24.71
CA GLU A 85 11.91 16.77 25.11
C GLU A 85 10.96 15.63 25.50
N ALA A 86 9.90 15.94 26.26
CA ALA A 86 8.87 14.97 26.62
C ALA A 86 8.13 14.43 25.40
N ARG A 87 7.79 15.30 24.43
CA ARG A 87 7.16 14.91 23.16
C ARG A 87 8.09 14.05 22.31
N VAL A 88 9.37 14.40 22.20
CA VAL A 88 10.37 13.59 21.49
C VAL A 88 10.51 12.22 22.14
N SER A 89 10.60 12.15 23.48
CA SER A 89 10.66 10.88 24.21
C SER A 89 9.42 10.02 24.02
N ALA A 90 8.23 10.63 24.00
CA ALA A 90 6.97 9.92 23.73
C ALA A 90 6.93 9.34 22.30
N VAL A 91 7.34 10.12 21.30
CA VAL A 91 7.45 9.66 19.91
C VAL A 91 8.48 8.53 19.80
N GLU A 92 9.67 8.66 20.41
CA GLU A 92 10.68 7.58 20.41
C GLU A 92 10.11 6.27 21.00
N LYS A 93 9.42 6.34 22.15
CA LYS A 93 8.79 5.17 22.77
C LYS A 93 7.71 4.56 21.89
N GLN A 94 6.88 5.40 21.27
CA GLN A 94 5.82 4.94 20.37
C GLN A 94 6.41 4.26 19.13
N THR A 95 7.44 4.83 18.52
CA THR A 95 8.14 4.25 17.37
C THR A 95 8.74 2.89 17.71
N VAL A 96 9.40 2.76 18.87
CA VAL A 96 9.94 1.47 19.34
C VAL A 96 8.81 0.46 19.55
N LYS A 97 7.71 0.84 20.18
CA LYS A 97 6.56 -0.04 20.39
C LYS A 97 5.95 -0.51 19.06
N ASN A 98 5.72 0.40 18.12
CA ASN A 98 5.22 0.06 16.78
C ASN A 98 6.17 -0.90 16.07
N THR A 99 7.48 -0.65 16.14
CA THR A 99 8.49 -1.51 15.51
C THR A 99 8.50 -2.91 16.12
N ILE A 100 8.37 -3.03 17.45
CA ILE A 100 8.28 -4.33 18.13
C ILE A 100 7.00 -5.05 17.72
N ASN A 101 5.86 -4.35 17.71
CA ASN A 101 4.58 -4.92 17.30
C ASN A 101 4.63 -5.39 15.84
N ALA A 102 5.08 -4.56 14.90
CA ALA A 102 5.26 -4.95 13.51
C ALA A 102 6.29 -6.08 13.32
N ALA A 103 7.24 -6.27 14.25
CA ALA A 103 8.19 -7.38 14.18
C ALA A 103 7.68 -8.68 14.82
N THR A 104 6.54 -8.66 15.53
CA THR A 104 6.04 -9.80 16.32
C THR A 104 4.58 -10.15 16.05
N THR A 105 3.83 -9.25 15.42
CA THR A 105 2.41 -9.39 15.09
C THR A 105 2.22 -9.25 13.59
N ASN A 106 1.57 -10.24 12.99
CA ASN A 106 1.07 -10.15 11.62
C ASN A 106 -0.33 -9.54 11.65
N ALA A 107 -0.62 -8.70 10.65
CA ALA A 107 -1.90 -8.00 10.51
C ALA A 107 -2.36 -7.98 9.04
N ALA A 108 -3.46 -8.67 8.73
CA ALA A 108 -3.97 -8.81 7.37
C ALA A 108 -5.30 -8.08 7.15
N PHE A 109 -5.55 -7.68 5.91
CA PHE A 109 -6.87 -7.33 5.42
C PHE A 109 -7.47 -8.55 4.71
N VAL A 110 -8.72 -8.87 5.03
CA VAL A 110 -9.44 -10.04 4.52
C VAL A 110 -10.82 -9.56 4.09
N PHE A 111 -11.39 -10.12 3.03
CA PHE A 111 -12.83 -9.96 2.79
C PHE A 111 -13.49 -11.20 2.20
N VAL A 112 -14.74 -11.42 2.59
CA VAL A 112 -15.65 -12.36 1.90
C VAL A 112 -16.06 -11.72 0.58
N LYS A 113 -15.84 -12.46 -0.51
CA LYS A 113 -16.12 -11.99 -1.89
C LYS A 113 -17.63 -11.90 -2.14
N PRO A 114 -18.09 -11.06 -3.10
CA PRO A 114 -19.51 -10.79 -3.30
C PRO A 114 -20.40 -12.01 -3.49
N HIS A 115 -19.93 -13.03 -4.22
CA HIS A 115 -20.71 -14.26 -4.44
C HIS A 115 -20.96 -15.08 -3.15
N ALA A 116 -20.18 -14.84 -2.10
CA ALA A 116 -20.18 -15.58 -0.85
C ALA A 116 -20.65 -14.76 0.36
N VAL A 117 -20.95 -13.47 0.20
CA VAL A 117 -21.43 -12.62 1.32
C VAL A 117 -22.79 -13.10 1.78
N THR A 118 -22.77 -13.92 2.83
CA THR A 118 -23.93 -14.48 3.53
C THR A 118 -23.59 -14.55 5.01
N PRO A 119 -24.59 -14.47 5.92
CA PRO A 119 -24.33 -14.62 7.35
C PRO A 119 -23.60 -15.92 7.70
N ALA A 120 -23.93 -17.02 7.01
CA ALA A 120 -23.33 -18.33 7.24
C ALA A 120 -21.87 -18.41 6.80
N ALA A 121 -21.52 -17.86 5.63
CA ALA A 121 -20.13 -17.83 5.17
C ALA A 121 -19.26 -16.89 6.03
N ILE A 122 -19.78 -15.72 6.43
CA ILE A 122 -19.11 -14.80 7.34
C ILE A 122 -18.82 -15.49 8.69
N ALA A 123 -19.83 -16.15 9.27
CA ALA A 123 -19.67 -16.89 10.51
C ALA A 123 -18.63 -18.02 10.39
N LEU A 124 -18.60 -18.74 9.26
CA LEU A 124 -17.60 -19.76 8.99
C LEU A 124 -16.19 -19.17 8.96
N VAL A 125 -15.98 -18.06 8.25
CA VAL A 125 -14.66 -17.40 8.16
C VAL A 125 -14.19 -16.94 9.55
N LYS A 126 -15.07 -16.32 10.35
CA LYS A 126 -14.76 -15.94 11.73
C LYS A 126 -14.40 -17.14 12.61
N ALA A 127 -15.10 -18.26 12.45
CA ALA A 127 -14.79 -19.50 13.17
C ALA A 127 -13.41 -20.06 12.78
N LYS A 128 -13.01 -19.94 11.50
CA LYS A 128 -11.66 -20.32 11.06
C LYS A 128 -10.58 -19.44 11.65
N PHE A 129 -10.80 -18.13 11.77
CA PHE A 129 -9.89 -17.23 12.45
C PHE A 129 -9.74 -17.58 13.94
N ALA A 130 -10.86 -17.74 14.65
CA ALA A 130 -10.83 -18.09 16.07
C ALA A 130 -10.11 -19.43 16.32
N ALA A 131 -10.36 -20.45 15.48
CA ALA A 131 -9.70 -21.74 15.59
C ALA A 131 -8.18 -21.68 15.34
N ALA A 132 -7.72 -20.72 14.55
CA ALA A 132 -6.30 -20.48 14.27
C ALA A 132 -5.63 -19.48 15.23
N GLY A 133 -6.33 -19.00 16.27
CA GLY A 133 -5.81 -17.99 17.20
C GLY A 133 -5.69 -16.59 16.58
N ILE A 134 -6.41 -16.32 15.50
CA ILE A 134 -6.43 -15.03 14.82
C ILE A 134 -7.55 -14.16 15.40
N ASN A 135 -7.19 -12.94 15.82
CA ASN A 135 -8.12 -11.98 16.38
C ASN A 135 -8.70 -11.09 15.27
N VAL A 136 -10.02 -10.92 15.25
CA VAL A 136 -10.68 -9.89 14.43
C VAL A 136 -10.62 -8.58 15.20
N ILE A 137 -9.96 -7.57 14.62
CA ILE A 137 -9.78 -6.25 15.23
C ILE A 137 -10.95 -5.33 14.84
N SER A 138 -11.34 -5.36 13.58
CA SER A 138 -12.53 -4.68 13.07
C SER A 138 -13.09 -5.40 11.85
N GLU A 139 -14.38 -5.19 11.58
CA GLU A 139 -15.08 -5.73 10.43
C GLU A 139 -16.16 -4.76 9.94
N GLY A 140 -16.61 -4.92 8.70
CA GLY A 140 -17.67 -4.09 8.15
C GLY A 140 -18.05 -4.49 6.72
N ASP A 141 -19.01 -3.76 6.16
CA ASP A 141 -19.50 -3.99 4.80
C ASP A 141 -19.12 -2.82 3.89
N LEU A 142 -18.81 -3.10 2.63
CA LEU A 142 -18.69 -2.10 1.57
C LEU A 142 -19.59 -2.49 0.40
N SER A 143 -20.49 -1.57 0.02
CA SER A 143 -21.46 -1.80 -1.05
C SER A 143 -20.84 -1.63 -2.43
N ALA A 144 -21.49 -2.22 -3.44
CA ALA A 144 -21.11 -2.07 -4.84
C ALA A 144 -20.95 -0.61 -5.28
N GLU A 145 -21.84 0.27 -4.82
CA GLU A 145 -21.84 1.69 -5.17
C GLU A 145 -20.60 2.40 -4.63
N THR A 146 -20.21 2.12 -3.38
CA THR A 146 -18.96 2.66 -2.79
C THR A 146 -17.74 2.12 -3.53
N ILE A 147 -17.69 0.81 -3.79
CA ILE A 147 -16.58 0.17 -4.49
C ILE A 147 -16.40 0.74 -5.89
N ASP A 148 -17.50 0.99 -6.61
CA ASP A 148 -17.50 1.58 -7.94
C ASP A 148 -17.04 3.04 -7.92
N LYS A 149 -17.68 3.86 -7.09
CA LYS A 149 -17.42 5.30 -6.99
C LYS A 149 -15.96 5.60 -6.63
N ASP A 150 -15.43 4.88 -5.65
CA ASP A 150 -14.08 5.12 -5.14
C ASP A 150 -13.02 4.27 -5.87
N MET A 151 -13.43 3.53 -6.91
CA MET A 151 -12.57 2.66 -7.73
C MET A 151 -11.77 1.64 -6.92
N LEU A 152 -12.31 1.15 -5.80
CA LEU A 152 -11.57 0.36 -4.82
C LEU A 152 -11.05 -0.95 -5.41
N ILE A 153 -11.89 -1.64 -6.17
CA ILE A 153 -11.50 -2.91 -6.81
C ILE A 153 -10.50 -2.68 -7.96
N ASP A 154 -10.57 -1.53 -8.63
CA ASP A 154 -9.65 -1.14 -9.70
C ASP A 154 -8.27 -0.81 -9.15
N THR A 155 -8.20 -0.17 -7.98
CA THR A 155 -6.93 0.05 -7.29
C THR A 155 -6.37 -1.27 -6.74
N HIS A 156 -7.22 -2.15 -6.19
CA HIS A 156 -6.81 -3.45 -5.69
C HIS A 156 -6.22 -4.37 -6.78
N TYR A 157 -6.83 -4.43 -7.98
CA TYR A 157 -6.26 -5.18 -9.12
C TYR A 157 -5.15 -4.43 -9.87
N GLY A 158 -4.80 -3.22 -9.42
CA GLY A 158 -3.62 -2.46 -9.79
C GLY A 158 -3.33 -2.44 -11.29
N ALA A 159 -2.22 -3.06 -11.68
CA ALA A 159 -1.72 -3.02 -13.04
C ALA A 159 -2.63 -3.71 -14.09
N ILE A 160 -3.50 -4.64 -13.69
CA ILE A 160 -4.47 -5.28 -14.61
C ILE A 160 -5.59 -4.31 -14.93
N ALA A 161 -6.19 -3.75 -13.87
CA ALA A 161 -7.25 -2.76 -13.96
C ALA A 161 -6.77 -1.51 -14.69
N SER A 162 -5.58 -1.01 -14.35
CA SER A 162 -5.01 0.18 -14.99
C SER A 162 -4.96 0.05 -16.52
N LYS A 163 -4.55 -1.11 -17.04
CA LYS A 163 -4.54 -1.38 -18.49
C LYS A 163 -5.93 -1.61 -19.10
N ALA A 164 -6.88 -2.07 -18.29
CA ALA A 164 -8.24 -2.40 -18.74
C ALA A 164 -9.20 -1.21 -18.70
N VAL A 165 -9.00 -0.25 -17.78
CA VAL A 165 -9.96 0.84 -17.52
C VAL A 165 -9.32 2.23 -17.42
N LYS A 166 -8.04 2.39 -17.04
CA LYS A 166 -7.43 3.73 -16.79
C LYS A 166 -6.60 4.24 -17.98
N LEU A 167 -5.71 3.41 -18.53
CA LEU A 167 -4.77 3.81 -19.57
C LEU A 167 -5.40 3.76 -20.96
N ASN A 168 -5.12 4.77 -21.77
CA ASN A 168 -5.35 4.70 -23.21
C ASN A 168 -4.34 3.76 -23.88
N PRO A 169 -4.69 3.13 -25.01
CA PRO A 169 -3.80 2.27 -25.77
C PRO A 169 -2.43 2.87 -26.08
N SER A 170 -2.38 4.17 -26.39
CA SER A 170 -1.14 4.90 -26.66
C SER A 170 -0.22 5.08 -25.44
N GLN A 171 -0.75 4.89 -24.22
CA GLN A 171 -0.01 4.98 -22.96
C GLN A 171 0.49 3.61 -22.47
N LEU A 172 0.13 2.52 -23.17
CA LEU A 172 0.54 1.17 -22.78
C LEU A 172 2.01 0.92 -23.11
N ASN A 173 2.77 0.50 -22.10
CA ASN A 173 4.13 0.03 -22.31
C ASN A 173 4.14 -1.42 -22.84
N VAL A 174 4.11 -1.56 -24.17
CA VAL A 174 4.17 -2.86 -24.85
C VAL A 174 5.60 -3.19 -25.24
N GLN A 175 6.14 -4.25 -24.64
CA GLN A 175 7.52 -4.71 -24.86
C GLN A 175 7.76 -5.12 -26.32
N PRO A 176 8.98 -4.99 -26.87
CA PRO A 176 9.28 -5.36 -28.26
C PRO A 176 8.86 -6.80 -28.62
N LYS A 177 9.09 -7.75 -27.71
CA LYS A 177 8.64 -9.15 -27.88
C LYS A 177 7.12 -9.28 -28.00
N ALA A 178 6.36 -8.47 -27.25
CA ALA A 178 4.91 -8.44 -27.30
C ALA A 178 4.39 -7.80 -28.60
N LYS A 179 5.05 -6.73 -29.09
CA LYS A 179 4.77 -6.14 -30.41
C LYS A 179 5.00 -7.14 -31.54
N ALA A 180 6.11 -7.89 -31.50
CA ALA A 180 6.39 -8.96 -32.45
C ALA A 180 5.29 -10.05 -32.42
N ALA A 181 4.92 -10.52 -31.22
CA ALA A 181 3.83 -11.49 -31.07
C ALA A 181 2.47 -10.97 -31.57
N PHE A 182 2.20 -9.66 -31.44
CA PHE A 182 1.01 -9.03 -32.01
C PHE A 182 1.03 -9.07 -33.54
N LYS A 183 2.16 -8.71 -34.15
CA LYS A 183 2.35 -8.79 -35.60
C LYS A 183 2.18 -10.22 -36.11
N ASP A 184 2.80 -11.20 -35.44
CA ASP A 184 2.71 -12.60 -35.84
C ASP A 184 1.27 -13.15 -35.74
N ALA A 185 0.51 -12.71 -34.74
CA ALA A 185 -0.86 -13.17 -34.54
C ALA A 185 -1.88 -12.49 -35.48
N PHE A 186 -1.69 -11.20 -35.76
CA PHE A 186 -2.72 -10.37 -36.41
C PHE A 186 -2.32 -9.80 -37.78
N GLY A 187 -1.07 -9.98 -38.19
CA GLY A 187 -0.54 -9.46 -39.47
C GLY A 187 -0.46 -7.94 -39.54
N MET A 188 -0.49 -7.24 -38.40
CA MET A 188 -0.47 -5.79 -38.30
C MET A 188 0.55 -5.34 -37.25
N GLU A 189 1.28 -4.25 -37.52
CA GLU A 189 2.15 -3.66 -36.50
C GLU A 189 1.31 -3.06 -35.36
N TRP A 190 1.77 -3.24 -34.12
CA TRP A 190 1.07 -2.69 -32.95
C TRP A 190 0.87 -1.17 -33.05
N ASP A 191 1.93 -0.45 -33.42
CA ASP A 191 1.89 1.01 -33.49
C ASP A 191 0.94 1.50 -34.61
N ASP A 192 0.82 0.74 -35.71
CA ASP A 192 -0.17 1.02 -36.77
C ASP A 192 -1.61 0.78 -36.29
N ALA A 193 -1.85 -0.29 -35.52
CA ALA A 193 -3.17 -0.58 -34.97
C ALA A 193 -3.62 0.53 -34.01
N VAL A 194 -2.70 1.03 -33.18
CA VAL A 194 -2.96 2.17 -32.28
C VAL A 194 -3.22 3.44 -33.09
N ALA A 195 -2.38 3.75 -34.09
CA ALA A 195 -2.52 4.94 -34.92
C ALA A 195 -3.82 4.95 -35.74
N LYS A 196 -4.31 3.79 -36.17
CA LYS A 196 -5.60 3.60 -36.86
C LYS A 196 -6.80 3.60 -35.91
N GLY A 197 -6.59 3.75 -34.60
CA GLY A 197 -7.67 3.75 -33.61
C GLY A 197 -8.39 2.40 -33.50
N MET A 198 -7.68 1.29 -33.73
CA MET A 198 -8.26 -0.06 -33.68
C MET A 198 -8.10 -0.74 -32.31
N VAL A 199 -7.27 -0.17 -31.45
CA VAL A 199 -6.97 -0.72 -30.12
C VAL A 199 -7.76 0.05 -29.07
N TYR A 200 -8.30 -0.67 -28.09
CA TYR A 200 -9.09 -0.14 -26.99
C TYR A 200 -8.73 -0.87 -25.70
N ASN A 201 -8.80 -0.18 -24.56
CA ASN A 201 -8.86 -0.88 -23.27
C ASN A 201 -10.24 -1.57 -23.12
N ALA A 202 -10.42 -2.41 -22.09
CA ALA A 202 -11.65 -3.19 -21.91
C ALA A 202 -12.91 -2.30 -21.79
N MET A 203 -12.83 -1.19 -21.04
CA MET A 203 -13.93 -0.24 -20.87
C MET A 203 -14.30 0.44 -22.19
N GLN A 204 -13.30 0.96 -22.91
CA GLN A 204 -13.47 1.58 -24.21
C GLN A 204 -13.96 0.59 -25.27
N GLY A 205 -13.51 -0.68 -25.20
CA GLY A 205 -13.96 -1.75 -26.08
C GLY A 205 -15.44 -2.07 -25.87
N CYS A 206 -15.91 -2.09 -24.62
CA CYS A 206 -17.33 -2.22 -24.29
C CYS A 206 -18.14 -1.06 -24.86
N GLU A 207 -17.69 0.18 -24.63
CA GLU A 207 -18.33 1.40 -25.15
C GLU A 207 -18.39 1.39 -26.69
N LYS A 208 -17.27 1.07 -27.34
CA LYS A 208 -17.14 1.03 -28.81
C LYS A 208 -18.08 0.02 -29.47
N LEU A 209 -18.29 -1.12 -28.82
CA LEU A 209 -19.15 -2.20 -29.32
C LEU A 209 -20.61 -2.07 -28.85
N GLY A 210 -20.91 -1.16 -27.92
CA GLY A 210 -22.24 -1.03 -27.32
C GLY A 210 -22.64 -2.25 -26.49
N ILE A 211 -21.68 -2.88 -25.81
CA ILE A 211 -21.89 -4.08 -24.99
C ILE A 211 -21.48 -3.84 -23.54
N ASP A 212 -22.01 -4.64 -22.61
CA ASP A 212 -21.59 -4.65 -21.21
C ASP A 212 -20.41 -5.60 -20.97
N GLY A 213 -19.93 -5.64 -19.72
CA GLY A 213 -18.83 -6.51 -19.32
C GLY A 213 -19.13 -8.00 -19.47
N ALA A 214 -20.38 -8.42 -19.29
CA ALA A 214 -20.79 -9.82 -19.41
C ALA A 214 -20.74 -10.28 -20.88
N ALA A 215 -21.25 -9.46 -21.79
CA ALA A 215 -21.17 -9.70 -23.23
C ALA A 215 -19.72 -9.65 -23.74
N MET A 216 -18.89 -8.75 -23.21
CA MET A 216 -17.45 -8.73 -23.51
C MET A 216 -16.76 -10.02 -23.05
N ASP A 217 -17.01 -10.47 -21.82
CA ASP A 217 -16.42 -11.69 -21.28
C ASP A 217 -16.89 -12.94 -22.04
N ALA A 218 -18.17 -13.02 -22.41
CA ALA A 218 -18.69 -14.08 -23.25
C ALA A 218 -17.97 -14.16 -24.60
N LYS A 219 -17.73 -13.01 -25.26
CA LYS A 219 -16.93 -12.95 -26.49
C LYS A 219 -15.48 -13.33 -26.24
N TRP A 220 -14.88 -12.79 -25.17
CA TRP A 220 -13.50 -13.05 -24.77
C TRP A 220 -13.23 -14.54 -24.50
N GLY A 221 -14.18 -15.23 -23.87
CA GLY A 221 -14.12 -16.66 -23.58
C GLY A 221 -14.06 -17.55 -24.82
N THR A 222 -14.47 -17.05 -25.99
CA THR A 222 -14.38 -17.78 -27.27
C THR A 222 -13.02 -17.63 -27.95
N LEU A 223 -12.16 -16.74 -27.47
CA LEU A 223 -10.88 -16.44 -28.11
C LEU A 223 -9.85 -17.55 -27.91
N LYS A 224 -9.09 -17.84 -28.96
CA LYS A 224 -8.07 -18.88 -29.01
C LYS A 224 -6.70 -18.30 -28.69
N LYS A 225 -6.07 -18.85 -27.64
CA LYS A 225 -4.73 -18.45 -27.18
C LYS A 225 -3.58 -19.01 -28.02
N LYS A 226 -3.80 -20.13 -28.72
CA LYS A 226 -2.79 -20.86 -29.49
C LYS A 226 -3.43 -21.59 -30.67
N GLY A 227 -2.62 -21.87 -31.70
CA GLY A 227 -3.01 -22.64 -32.88
C GLY A 227 -3.57 -21.80 -34.03
N PRO A 228 -4.03 -22.44 -35.12
CA PRO A 228 -4.64 -21.75 -36.25
C PRO A 228 -5.84 -20.88 -35.82
N GLY A 229 -5.84 -19.62 -36.24
CA GLY A 229 -6.84 -18.64 -35.82
C GLY A 229 -6.66 -18.13 -34.39
N THR A 230 -5.42 -18.06 -33.90
CA THR A 230 -5.10 -17.38 -32.63
C THR A 230 -5.57 -15.94 -32.70
N ASN A 231 -6.41 -15.55 -31.75
CA ASN A 231 -6.96 -14.20 -31.66
C ASN A 231 -6.94 -13.65 -30.22
N LEU A 232 -6.16 -14.28 -29.34
CA LEU A 232 -5.84 -13.80 -27.99
C LEU A 232 -4.38 -14.07 -27.69
N ILE A 233 -3.63 -13.01 -27.36
CA ILE A 233 -2.20 -13.10 -27.05
C ILE A 233 -1.90 -12.53 -25.66
N LYS A 234 -0.87 -13.08 -25.02
CA LYS A 234 -0.35 -12.64 -23.72
C LYS A 234 0.88 -11.77 -23.94
N PHE A 235 0.79 -10.49 -23.57
CA PHE A 235 1.92 -9.57 -23.57
C PHE A 235 2.80 -9.72 -22.33
N GLY A 236 2.18 -10.08 -21.20
CA GLY A 236 2.87 -10.25 -19.91
C GLY A 236 1.92 -10.78 -18.83
N GLY A 237 2.39 -10.84 -17.58
CA GLY A 237 1.53 -11.15 -16.42
C GLY A 237 0.34 -10.18 -16.38
N GLY A 238 -0.89 -10.71 -16.38
CA GLY A 238 -2.10 -9.89 -16.34
C GLY A 238 -2.30 -8.92 -17.52
N PHE A 239 -1.57 -9.08 -18.63
CA PHE A 239 -1.63 -8.19 -19.79
C PHE A 239 -1.85 -8.98 -21.08
N TYR A 240 -3.05 -8.84 -21.63
CA TYR A 240 -3.55 -9.61 -22.77
C TYR A 240 -4.19 -8.70 -23.81
N CYS A 241 -4.07 -9.09 -25.08
CA CYS A 241 -4.73 -8.43 -26.20
C CYS A 241 -5.55 -9.47 -26.97
N GLY A 242 -6.85 -9.23 -27.12
CA GLY A 242 -7.77 -10.08 -27.86
C GLY A 242 -8.42 -9.33 -29.03
N GLN A 243 -8.66 -10.02 -30.15
CA GLN A 243 -9.43 -9.45 -31.25
C GLN A 243 -10.91 -9.80 -31.09
N VAL A 244 -11.76 -8.78 -30.92
CA VAL A 244 -13.20 -8.92 -30.68
C VAL A 244 -13.93 -8.07 -31.71
N ASP A 245 -14.81 -8.67 -32.51
CA ASP A 245 -15.66 -7.99 -33.50
C ASP A 245 -14.92 -6.95 -34.38
N GLY A 246 -13.69 -7.26 -34.79
CA GLY A 246 -12.88 -6.40 -35.67
C GLY A 246 -12.05 -5.32 -34.97
N ILE A 247 -12.10 -5.21 -33.64
CA ILE A 247 -11.23 -4.35 -32.83
C ILE A 247 -10.28 -5.16 -31.95
N PHE A 248 -9.23 -4.52 -31.45
CA PHE A 248 -8.32 -5.09 -30.46
C PHE A 248 -8.65 -4.56 -29.07
N VAL A 249 -8.90 -5.47 -28.13
CA VAL A 249 -9.30 -5.16 -26.76
C VAL A 249 -8.22 -5.64 -25.79
N ILE A 250 -7.80 -4.76 -24.89
CA ILE A 250 -6.87 -5.07 -23.82
C ILE A 250 -7.62 -5.55 -22.59
N ASN A 251 -7.25 -6.74 -22.08
CA ASN A 251 -7.82 -7.34 -20.87
C ASN A 251 -9.36 -7.37 -20.83
N GLY A 252 -10.03 -7.78 -21.91
CA GLY A 252 -11.51 -7.75 -22.03
C GLY A 252 -12.25 -8.54 -20.95
N PHE A 253 -11.63 -9.58 -20.36
CA PHE A 253 -12.16 -10.32 -19.21
C PHE A 253 -12.37 -9.44 -17.96
N TYR A 254 -11.66 -8.31 -17.84
CA TYR A 254 -11.63 -7.52 -16.61
C TYR A 254 -12.99 -6.87 -16.30
N MET A 255 -13.77 -6.52 -17.32
CA MET A 255 -15.05 -5.85 -17.09
C MET A 255 -16.05 -6.73 -16.35
N GLN A 256 -16.07 -8.04 -16.63
CA GLN A 256 -16.89 -8.99 -15.88
C GLN A 256 -16.33 -9.27 -14.48
N MET A 257 -15.00 -9.28 -14.30
CA MET A 257 -14.42 -9.37 -12.96
C MET A 257 -14.79 -8.16 -12.11
N ARG A 258 -14.74 -6.96 -12.68
CA ARG A 258 -15.11 -5.70 -12.01
C ARG A 258 -16.59 -5.69 -11.65
N SER A 259 -17.47 -6.08 -12.57
CA SER A 259 -18.92 -6.03 -12.37
C SER A 259 -19.39 -6.88 -11.19
N ALA A 260 -18.68 -7.97 -10.86
CA ALA A 260 -18.96 -8.79 -9.68
C ALA A 260 -18.88 -8.01 -8.35
N TYR A 261 -18.10 -6.93 -8.31
CA TYR A 261 -17.94 -6.08 -7.14
C TYR A 261 -18.70 -4.77 -7.24
N THR A 262 -18.94 -4.26 -8.45
CA THR A 262 -19.51 -2.92 -8.67
C THR A 262 -20.97 -2.91 -9.08
N THR A 263 -21.61 -4.09 -9.25
CA THR A 263 -23.03 -4.17 -9.64
C THR A 263 -23.92 -4.46 -8.44
N PRO A 264 -24.85 -3.56 -8.07
CA PRO A 264 -25.78 -3.81 -6.97
C PRO A 264 -26.61 -5.09 -7.20
N PRO A 265 -26.94 -5.87 -6.14
CA PRO A 265 -26.69 -5.59 -4.73
C PRO A 265 -25.38 -6.19 -4.20
N ALA A 266 -24.33 -6.31 -5.02
CA ALA A 266 -23.04 -6.84 -4.56
C ALA A 266 -22.47 -6.01 -3.40
N ALA A 267 -21.70 -6.68 -2.54
CA ALA A 267 -20.97 -6.08 -1.44
C ALA A 267 -19.78 -6.98 -1.09
N ILE A 268 -18.83 -6.46 -0.33
CA ILE A 268 -17.88 -7.29 0.41
C ILE A 268 -18.13 -7.15 1.91
N HIS A 269 -17.81 -8.19 2.65
CA HIS A 269 -17.69 -8.13 4.11
C HIS A 269 -16.22 -8.26 4.47
N TRP A 270 -15.61 -7.18 4.98
CA TRP A 270 -14.18 -7.10 5.24
C TRP A 270 -13.85 -7.28 6.73
N PHE A 271 -12.63 -7.71 7.00
CA PHE A 271 -12.02 -7.83 8.31
C PHE A 271 -10.61 -7.24 8.29
N THR A 272 -10.24 -6.58 9.38
CA THR A 272 -8.83 -6.46 9.77
C THR A 272 -8.56 -7.47 10.88
N VAL A 273 -7.50 -8.25 10.73
CA VAL A 273 -7.18 -9.36 11.63
C VAL A 273 -5.73 -9.29 12.08
N GLU A 274 -5.45 -9.75 13.30
CA GLU A 274 -4.11 -9.78 13.88
C GLU A 274 -3.82 -11.09 14.60
N TRP A 275 -2.56 -11.54 14.54
CA TRP A 275 -2.08 -12.71 15.28
C TRP A 275 -0.55 -12.63 15.55
N PRO A 276 -0.04 -13.35 16.55
CA PRO A 276 1.41 -13.41 16.78
C PRO A 276 2.12 -14.20 15.67
N ALA A 277 3.13 -13.59 15.03
CA ALA A 277 3.90 -14.21 13.94
C ALA A 277 4.64 -15.49 14.38
N ALA A 278 4.94 -15.62 15.67
CA ALA A 278 5.58 -16.81 16.23
C ALA A 278 4.66 -18.04 16.31
N GLU A 279 3.34 -17.82 16.32
CA GLU A 279 2.33 -18.90 16.46
C GLU A 279 1.78 -19.33 15.10
N LEU A 280 1.77 -18.42 14.11
CA LEU A 280 1.29 -18.68 12.76
C LEU A 280 2.03 -17.80 11.76
N SER A 281 2.81 -18.41 10.87
CA SER A 281 3.48 -17.68 9.77
C SER A 281 2.46 -17.15 8.76
N TRP A 282 2.83 -16.13 8.01
CA TRP A 282 1.99 -15.60 6.93
C TRP A 282 1.71 -16.65 5.85
N GLU A 283 2.71 -17.45 5.50
CA GLU A 283 2.58 -18.58 4.59
C GLU A 283 1.51 -19.58 5.08
N ASP A 284 1.52 -19.96 6.36
CA ASP A 284 0.53 -20.89 6.92
C ASP A 284 -0.85 -20.24 7.06
N PHE A 285 -0.92 -18.94 7.34
CA PHE A 285 -2.17 -18.19 7.31
C PHE A 285 -2.83 -18.29 5.91
N ARG A 286 -2.06 -18.06 4.83
CA ARG A 286 -2.59 -18.16 3.46
C ARG A 286 -2.83 -19.59 3.01
N GLY A 287 -1.88 -20.48 3.27
CA GLY A 287 -1.88 -21.86 2.81
C GLY A 287 -2.84 -22.76 3.56
N LYS A 288 -2.85 -22.69 4.90
CA LYS A 288 -3.58 -23.63 5.77
C LYS A 288 -4.88 -23.06 6.30
N VAL A 289 -4.88 -21.79 6.76
CA VAL A 289 -6.10 -21.18 7.32
C VAL A 289 -7.06 -20.78 6.19
N LEU A 290 -6.57 -20.07 5.18
CA LEU A 290 -7.38 -19.68 4.02
C LEU A 290 -7.51 -20.81 3.01
N GLY A 291 -6.40 -21.41 2.60
CA GLY A 291 -6.36 -22.47 1.59
C GLY A 291 -5.92 -21.97 0.21
N ALA A 292 -5.56 -22.91 -0.67
CA ALA A 292 -5.21 -22.62 -2.05
C ALA A 292 -6.29 -21.81 -2.80
N THR A 293 -5.86 -20.99 -3.76
CA THR A 293 -6.75 -20.14 -4.57
C THR A 293 -7.79 -20.95 -5.33
N ASP A 294 -7.41 -22.12 -5.86
CA ASP A 294 -8.36 -23.11 -6.36
C ASP A 294 -8.93 -23.89 -5.17
N PRO A 295 -10.22 -23.70 -4.84
CA PRO A 295 -10.80 -24.35 -3.67
C PRO A 295 -10.91 -25.87 -3.84
N THR A 296 -10.78 -26.42 -5.06
CA THR A 296 -10.76 -27.86 -5.31
C THR A 296 -9.44 -28.52 -4.90
N THR A 297 -8.37 -27.74 -4.71
CA THR A 297 -7.04 -28.19 -4.26
C THR A 297 -6.65 -27.64 -2.89
N ALA A 298 -7.44 -26.74 -2.31
CA ALA A 298 -7.23 -26.22 -0.95
C ALA A 298 -7.25 -27.32 0.13
N GLU A 299 -6.46 -27.15 1.19
CA GLU A 299 -6.38 -28.14 2.28
C GLU A 299 -7.74 -28.33 3.00
N GLN A 300 -8.04 -29.56 3.43
CA GLN A 300 -9.24 -29.83 4.22
C GLN A 300 -9.22 -29.04 5.53
N GLY A 301 -10.36 -28.45 5.89
CA GLY A 301 -10.45 -27.56 7.04
C GLY A 301 -10.10 -26.10 6.76
N SER A 302 -9.50 -25.75 5.61
CA SER A 302 -9.24 -24.35 5.25
C SER A 302 -10.54 -23.60 4.92
N ALA A 303 -10.55 -22.27 5.02
CA ALA A 303 -11.74 -21.46 4.74
C ALA A 303 -12.28 -21.67 3.32
N ARG A 304 -11.42 -21.58 2.29
CA ARG A 304 -11.82 -21.77 0.87
C ARG A 304 -12.34 -23.18 0.62
N ARG A 305 -11.72 -24.19 1.22
CA ARG A 305 -12.16 -25.58 1.10
C ARG A 305 -13.52 -25.80 1.75
N GLU A 306 -13.73 -25.30 2.97
CA GLU A 306 -15.00 -25.47 3.67
C GLU A 306 -16.14 -24.69 2.99
N ILE A 307 -15.85 -23.50 2.45
CA ILE A 307 -16.81 -22.77 1.61
C ILE A 307 -17.20 -23.60 0.38
N PHE A 308 -16.23 -24.23 -0.28
CA PHE A 308 -16.49 -25.12 -1.40
C PHE A 308 -17.25 -26.39 -1.01
N ASN A 309 -16.91 -27.05 0.09
CA ASN A 309 -17.59 -28.28 0.53
C ASN A 309 -19.04 -28.00 0.94
N HIS A 310 -19.34 -26.80 1.43
CA HIS A 310 -20.63 -26.46 2.04
C HIS A 310 -21.38 -25.34 1.33
N TRP A 311 -20.99 -24.97 0.11
CA TRP A 311 -21.51 -23.79 -0.62
C TRP A 311 -23.04 -23.67 -0.60
N LYS A 312 -23.78 -24.76 -0.85
CA LYS A 312 -25.25 -24.78 -0.80
C LYS A 312 -25.80 -24.44 0.59
N LYS A 313 -25.22 -25.04 1.64
CA LYS A 313 -25.63 -24.82 3.04
C LYS A 313 -25.29 -23.41 3.51
N LEU A 314 -24.22 -22.84 2.96
CA LEU A 314 -23.79 -21.47 3.20
C LEU A 314 -24.61 -20.45 2.40
N GLY A 315 -25.48 -20.88 1.48
CA GLY A 315 -26.35 -20.01 0.70
C GLY A 315 -25.73 -19.44 -0.57
N LEU A 316 -24.60 -19.99 -1.05
CA LEU A 316 -24.01 -19.59 -2.33
C LEU A 316 -24.88 -20.09 -3.49
N LYS A 317 -24.88 -19.32 -4.59
CA LYS A 317 -25.71 -19.61 -5.78
C LYS A 317 -25.07 -20.61 -6.75
N SER A 318 -23.76 -20.73 -6.72
CA SER A 318 -22.97 -21.57 -7.60
C SER A 318 -21.85 -22.25 -6.82
N VAL A 319 -21.32 -23.33 -7.39
CA VAL A 319 -20.13 -23.99 -6.86
C VAL A 319 -18.93 -23.04 -6.97
N PRO A 320 -18.14 -22.84 -5.89
CA PRO A 320 -16.94 -22.01 -5.93
C PRO A 320 -15.92 -22.49 -6.96
N ASN A 321 -15.19 -21.55 -7.55
CA ASN A 321 -14.12 -21.79 -8.51
C ASN A 321 -12.89 -20.92 -8.17
N THR A 322 -11.86 -20.89 -9.01
CA THR A 322 -10.63 -20.12 -8.73
C THR A 322 -10.87 -18.61 -8.57
N GLY A 323 -11.78 -18.01 -9.35
CA GLY A 323 -12.12 -16.58 -9.23
C GLY A 323 -13.08 -16.34 -8.06
N ASP A 324 -14.15 -17.14 -8.01
CA ASP A 324 -15.16 -17.13 -6.97
C ASP A 324 -14.87 -18.19 -5.89
N ASN A 325 -13.77 -17.97 -5.15
CA ASN A 325 -13.27 -18.91 -4.13
C ASN A 325 -13.68 -18.55 -2.69
N GLY A 326 -14.72 -17.74 -2.52
CA GLY A 326 -15.28 -17.36 -1.22
C GLY A 326 -14.58 -16.20 -0.51
N VAL A 327 -13.25 -16.22 -0.37
CA VAL A 327 -12.52 -15.30 0.51
C VAL A 327 -11.18 -14.84 -0.07
N HIS A 328 -10.91 -13.55 0.08
CA HIS A 328 -9.63 -12.88 -0.20
C HIS A 328 -8.85 -12.62 1.09
N ALA A 329 -7.52 -12.62 1.01
CA ALA A 329 -6.68 -11.97 2.01
C ALA A 329 -5.36 -11.48 1.41
N SER A 330 -4.79 -10.47 2.07
CA SER A 330 -3.49 -9.88 1.76
C SER A 330 -2.38 -10.94 1.59
N ALA A 331 -1.56 -10.80 0.56
CA ALA A 331 -0.47 -11.73 0.28
C ALA A 331 0.81 -11.49 1.10
N SER A 332 0.94 -10.28 1.68
CA SER A 332 2.04 -9.91 2.58
C SER A 332 1.62 -8.77 3.53
N PRO A 333 2.39 -8.50 4.60
CA PRO A 333 2.25 -7.32 5.46
C PRO A 333 2.23 -5.99 4.71
N ALA A 334 3.04 -5.86 3.65
CA ALA A 334 3.07 -4.66 2.80
C ALA A 334 1.77 -4.51 2.01
N GLU A 335 1.31 -5.59 1.37
CA GLU A 335 0.01 -5.57 0.66
C GLU A 335 -1.16 -5.36 1.62
N ALA A 336 -1.08 -5.86 2.85
CA ALA A 336 -2.10 -5.61 3.86
C ALA A 336 -2.20 -4.12 4.22
N LEU A 337 -1.07 -3.43 4.33
CA LEU A 337 -1.04 -1.97 4.46
C LEU A 337 -1.68 -1.29 3.25
N PHE A 338 -1.27 -1.65 2.02
CA PHE A 338 -1.80 -1.04 0.80
C PHE A 338 -3.31 -1.27 0.63
N GLU A 339 -3.78 -2.46 0.99
CA GLU A 339 -5.20 -2.79 0.99
C GLU A 339 -5.97 -1.99 2.03
N ARG A 340 -5.47 -1.84 3.26
CA ARG A 340 -6.14 -0.98 4.26
C ARG A 340 -6.16 0.49 3.83
N MET A 341 -5.08 0.98 3.21
CA MET A 341 -5.04 2.34 2.64
C MET A 341 -6.11 2.51 1.55
N ASN A 342 -6.25 1.53 0.67
CA ASN A 342 -7.22 1.54 -0.41
C ASN A 342 -8.67 1.37 0.09
N TRP A 343 -8.96 0.26 0.75
CA TRP A 343 -10.32 -0.15 1.10
C TRP A 343 -10.90 0.60 2.30
N LEU A 344 -10.06 1.02 3.25
CA LEU A 344 -10.51 1.63 4.51
C LEU A 344 -10.09 3.11 4.63
N GLY A 345 -9.39 3.66 3.64
CA GLY A 345 -8.87 5.03 3.69
C GLY A 345 -7.85 5.25 4.81
N ALA A 346 -7.20 4.18 5.30
CA ALA A 346 -6.21 4.27 6.36
C ALA A 346 -4.99 5.11 5.92
N SER A 347 -4.43 5.88 6.84
CA SER A 347 -3.15 6.56 6.61
C SER A 347 -1.99 5.61 6.89
N CYS A 348 -0.93 5.68 6.07
CA CYS A 348 0.33 4.98 6.33
C CYS A 348 0.93 5.33 7.72
N ASP A 349 0.74 6.58 8.16
CA ASP A 349 1.30 7.06 9.43
C ASP A 349 0.57 6.47 10.66
N ASP A 350 -0.72 6.14 10.51
CA ASP A 350 -1.56 5.61 11.59
C ASP A 350 -1.61 4.06 11.59
N ASP A 351 -1.21 3.44 10.49
CA ASP A 351 -1.09 1.99 10.37
C ASP A 351 0.16 1.48 11.10
N ILE A 352 0.05 0.39 11.88
CA ILE A 352 1.17 -0.15 12.68
C ILE A 352 2.35 -0.56 11.78
N PHE A 353 2.08 -1.21 10.66
CA PHE A 353 3.12 -1.64 9.73
C PHE A 353 3.66 -0.45 8.94
N GLY A 354 2.78 0.43 8.45
CA GLY A 354 3.15 1.67 7.78
C GLY A 354 4.07 2.56 8.63
N ALA A 355 3.66 2.87 9.86
CA ALA A 355 4.46 3.63 10.83
C ALA A 355 5.83 2.98 11.10
N SER A 356 5.91 1.66 11.06
CA SER A 356 7.17 0.92 11.23
C SER A 356 8.08 1.03 10.00
N MET A 357 7.53 1.00 8.79
CA MET A 357 8.29 1.29 7.56
C MET A 357 8.85 2.71 7.58
N LEU A 358 8.03 3.69 7.96
CA LEU A 358 8.44 5.09 8.08
C LEU A 358 9.52 5.27 9.16
N GLY A 359 9.32 4.66 10.34
CA GLY A 359 10.31 4.68 11.44
C GLY A 359 11.64 4.02 11.08
N ALA A 360 11.63 3.04 10.18
CA ALA A 360 12.83 2.41 9.62
C ALA A 360 13.48 3.25 8.50
N GLY A 361 12.84 4.35 8.09
CA GLY A 361 13.34 5.31 7.12
C GLY A 361 12.98 4.99 5.67
N ILE A 362 11.92 4.22 5.42
CA ILE A 362 11.27 4.14 4.11
C ILE A 362 10.37 5.37 4.00
N SER A 363 10.48 6.14 2.92
CA SER A 363 9.69 7.38 2.80
C SER A 363 8.23 7.10 2.47
N LYS A 364 7.31 8.00 2.84
CA LYS A 364 5.89 7.90 2.47
C LYS A 364 5.70 7.82 0.94
N ALA A 365 6.45 8.62 0.18
CA ALA A 365 6.45 8.57 -1.28
C ALA A 365 6.87 7.19 -1.82
N THR A 366 7.85 6.53 -1.19
CA THR A 366 8.25 5.17 -1.55
C THR A 366 7.14 4.17 -1.25
N VAL A 367 6.47 4.28 -0.10
CA VAL A 367 5.32 3.42 0.25
C VAL A 367 4.18 3.59 -0.76
N GLU A 368 3.88 4.83 -1.16
CA GLU A 368 2.86 5.14 -2.17
C GLU A 368 3.22 4.55 -3.54
N GLU A 369 4.47 4.69 -3.99
CA GLU A 369 4.95 4.06 -5.23
C GLU A 369 4.82 2.53 -5.15
N TRP A 370 5.22 1.95 -4.02
CA TRP A 370 5.19 0.52 -3.77
C TRP A 370 3.78 -0.07 -3.81
N SER A 371 2.76 0.69 -3.44
CA SER A 371 1.35 0.27 -3.56
C SER A 371 0.91 -0.10 -4.98
N GLN A 372 1.69 0.27 -5.99
CA GLN A 372 1.42 0.01 -7.41
C GLN A 372 2.18 -1.21 -7.96
N ASP A 373 2.83 -2.00 -7.08
CA ASP A 373 3.68 -3.14 -7.44
C ASP A 373 4.78 -2.77 -8.47
N PRO A 374 5.67 -1.81 -8.15
CA PRO A 374 6.73 -1.41 -9.06
C PRO A 374 7.74 -2.53 -9.29
N GLN A 375 8.45 -2.45 -10.40
CA GLN A 375 9.63 -3.28 -10.64
C GLN A 375 10.81 -2.68 -9.87
N VAL A 376 11.31 -3.40 -8.87
CA VAL A 376 12.44 -2.95 -8.05
C VAL A 376 13.71 -3.76 -8.36
N PRO A 377 14.89 -3.11 -8.36
CA PRO A 377 16.15 -3.82 -8.53
C PRO A 377 16.49 -4.59 -7.24
N PHE A 378 16.57 -5.92 -7.33
CA PHE A 378 16.93 -6.78 -6.21
C PHE A 378 17.70 -8.01 -6.71
N ASP A 379 18.84 -8.33 -6.07
CA ASP A 379 19.74 -9.43 -6.45
C ASP A 379 20.08 -9.46 -7.97
N GLY A 380 20.41 -8.28 -8.51
CA GLY A 380 20.87 -8.13 -9.91
C GLY A 380 19.77 -8.25 -10.97
N ARG A 381 18.48 -8.29 -10.58
CA ARG A 381 17.34 -8.34 -11.49
C ARG A 381 16.25 -7.35 -11.07
N ASN A 382 15.48 -6.87 -12.03
CA ASN A 382 14.23 -6.15 -11.75
C ASN A 382 13.11 -7.18 -11.55
N GLN A 383 12.40 -7.07 -10.43
CA GLN A 383 11.35 -7.99 -10.02
C GLN A 383 10.16 -7.22 -9.46
N SER A 384 8.96 -7.81 -9.49
CA SER A 384 7.78 -7.25 -8.79
C SER A 384 8.09 -7.13 -7.30
N LEU A 385 7.69 -6.01 -6.71
CA LEU A 385 7.81 -5.81 -5.28
C LEU A 385 6.92 -6.80 -4.51
N PHE A 386 5.69 -7.01 -4.97
CA PHE A 386 4.75 -7.91 -4.30
C PHE A 386 5.28 -9.35 -4.32
N ASP A 387 5.77 -9.84 -5.47
CA ASP A 387 6.41 -11.15 -5.59
C ASP A 387 7.61 -11.31 -4.63
N LEU A 388 8.35 -10.22 -4.38
CA LEU A 388 9.49 -10.25 -3.46
C LEU A 388 9.07 -10.34 -1.99
N LEU A 389 7.87 -9.90 -1.62
CA LEU A 389 7.43 -9.78 -0.23
C LEU A 389 6.33 -10.79 0.15
N GLU A 390 5.79 -11.51 -0.83
CA GLU A 390 4.75 -12.52 -0.68
C GLU A 390 5.13 -13.61 0.36
N ASP A 391 4.15 -14.02 1.16
CA ASP A 391 4.25 -15.09 2.17
C ASP A 391 5.30 -14.88 3.27
N MET A 392 5.84 -13.66 3.40
CA MET A 392 6.79 -13.30 4.45
C MET A 392 6.10 -12.67 5.66
N ASP A 393 6.59 -12.98 6.85
CA ASP A 393 6.15 -12.32 8.09
C ASP A 393 6.59 -10.85 8.15
N ALA A 394 5.89 -10.04 8.95
CA ALA A 394 6.08 -8.59 9.02
C ALA A 394 7.53 -8.16 9.32
N LYS A 395 8.23 -8.89 10.18
CA LYS A 395 9.67 -8.66 10.46
C LYS A 395 10.54 -8.82 9.21
N ASP A 396 10.30 -9.88 8.44
CA ASP A 396 11.11 -10.22 7.29
C ASP A 396 10.78 -9.34 6.08
N VAL A 397 9.50 -8.96 5.91
CA VAL A 397 9.10 -7.92 4.95
C VAL A 397 9.84 -6.63 5.24
N LEU A 398 9.77 -6.10 6.48
CA LEU A 398 10.45 -4.86 6.82
C LEU A 398 11.96 -4.94 6.55
N LYS A 399 12.60 -6.06 6.91
CA LYS A 399 14.03 -6.30 6.64
C LYS A 399 14.34 -6.33 5.14
N LYS A 400 13.51 -6.98 4.33
CA LYS A 400 13.71 -7.06 2.88
C LYS A 400 13.43 -5.73 2.19
N SER A 401 12.41 -5.00 2.64
CA SER A 401 12.13 -3.62 2.22
C SER A 401 13.32 -2.69 2.43
N LEU A 402 14.01 -2.78 3.57
CA LEU A 402 15.23 -1.99 3.82
C LEU A 402 16.35 -2.32 2.84
N LYS A 403 16.57 -3.61 2.56
CA LYS A 403 17.56 -4.03 1.55
C LYS A 403 17.23 -3.51 0.15
N ILE A 404 15.95 -3.51 -0.24
CA ILE A 404 15.50 -3.00 -1.54
C ILE A 404 15.85 -1.52 -1.71
N ILE A 405 15.77 -0.71 -0.64
CA ILE A 405 16.16 0.70 -0.68
C ILE A 405 17.65 0.94 -0.34
N GLY A 406 18.46 -0.12 -0.28
CA GLY A 406 19.90 -0.04 -0.04
C GLY A 406 20.32 0.26 1.41
N LYS A 407 19.50 -0.11 2.40
CA LYS A 407 19.77 0.08 3.83
C LYS A 407 20.08 -1.20 4.59
#